data_AF-A0A1H1W658-F1
#
_entry.id   AF-A0A1H1W658-F1
#
_cell.length_a   1.000
_cell.length_b   1.000
_cell.length_c   1.000
_cell.angle_alpha   90.00
_cell.angle_beta   90.00
_cell.angle_gamma   90.00
#
_symmetry.space_group_name_H-M   'P 1'
#
loop_
_entity.id
_entity.type
_entity.pdbx_description
1 polymer ?
#
loop_
_entity_poly.entity_id
_entity_poly.type
_entity_poly.pdbx_seq_one_letter_code
_entity_poly.pdbx_strand_id
1 'polypeptide(L)'
;MSAQGGEPPTVSVSIRAASGQERRAEQLAEQLDGAFVRICRTGADAGAFAEAWQPWTRRATHHMVLDAAVRPHPRLVAQVHEAVGGRPRAALRFFTPGDGYASHALRLAAFAGYPWLLPPGPDPTSIAVVLPIPEAAEFARSVPAGDDTPEGVLLQRFAEERGLALLASTADLVQRDGPGAHAPATAFLPAAVAPAEWWRRDTLQAPSLIPVVHLRDGQPLSYEAVPGTSDGWRLRPRRDVPTPHARRFARVMHERLLGTEVARSHLRAAAVLLGVAGVLRDQLLLAAAWGRPSEGFGAAVARESAATLALGTLAEAVPAARRPDGAAELRETFEALYEEMTAILRGSPRPEHGADP
;
A
#
# COMPACT_ATOMS: atom_id res chain seq x y z
N MET A 1 8.58 -23.78 24.86
CA MET A 1 9.86 -23.04 24.88
C MET A 1 9.56 -21.61 25.29
N SER A 2 9.83 -21.27 26.55
CA SER A 2 9.44 -20.00 27.17
C SER A 2 10.45 -18.88 26.92
N ALA A 3 9.91 -17.69 26.70
CA ALA A 3 10.44 -16.35 27.01
C ALA A 3 11.90 -16.02 26.64
N GLN A 4 12.09 -15.30 25.53
CA GLN A 4 13.04 -14.19 25.54
C GLN A 4 12.27 -12.92 25.87
N GLY A 5 12.23 -12.58 27.17
CA GLY A 5 11.83 -11.26 27.65
C GLY A 5 12.91 -10.23 27.34
N GLY A 6 13.09 -9.93 26.05
CA GLY A 6 13.78 -8.72 25.63
C GLY A 6 12.91 -7.51 25.94
N GLU A 7 13.53 -6.35 26.17
CA GLU A 7 12.78 -5.09 26.23
C GLU A 7 11.91 -4.96 24.97
N PRO A 8 10.66 -4.49 25.11
CA PRO A 8 9.80 -4.28 23.96
C PRO A 8 10.47 -3.33 22.97
N PRO A 9 10.34 -3.56 21.65
CA PRO A 9 10.99 -2.73 20.66
C PRO A 9 10.49 -1.29 20.77
N THR A 10 11.42 -0.34 20.74
CA THR A 10 11.15 1.09 20.84
C THR A 10 11.50 1.77 19.52
N VAL A 11 10.76 2.81 19.18
CA VAL A 11 10.88 3.51 17.89
C VAL A 11 11.19 4.98 18.15
N SER A 12 12.20 5.47 17.45
CA SER A 12 12.45 6.91 17.29
C SER A 12 11.91 7.38 15.95
N VAL A 13 11.52 8.64 15.86
CA VAL A 13 10.89 9.22 14.67
C VAL A 13 11.62 10.48 14.25
N SER A 14 11.88 10.59 12.96
CA SER A 14 12.26 11.83 12.31
C SER A 14 11.12 12.28 11.40
N ILE A 15 10.57 13.47 11.67
CA ILE A 15 9.56 14.08 10.81
C ILE A 15 10.26 14.99 9.82
N ARG A 16 10.12 14.71 8.52
CA ARG A 16 10.61 15.55 7.44
C ARG A 16 9.64 16.69 7.18
N ALA A 17 10.11 17.90 7.39
CA ALA A 17 9.33 19.11 7.17
C ALA A 17 9.92 19.88 5.99
N ALA A 18 9.23 19.88 4.84
CA ALA A 18 9.57 20.77 3.74
C ALA A 18 9.33 22.24 4.14
N SER A 19 9.98 23.16 3.44
CA SER A 19 9.78 24.61 3.62
C SER A 19 8.28 24.95 3.61
N GLY A 20 7.81 25.59 4.69
CA GLY A 20 6.39 25.94 4.89
C GLY A 20 5.52 24.85 5.52
N GLN A 21 6.09 23.70 5.89
CA GLN A 21 5.41 22.60 6.59
C GLN A 21 5.79 22.48 8.07
N GLU A 22 6.54 23.44 8.63
CA GLU A 22 7.06 23.38 10.00
C GLU A 22 5.92 23.24 11.02
N ARG A 23 4.85 24.04 10.88
CA ARG A 23 3.67 23.95 11.74
C ARG A 23 2.98 22.60 11.66
N ARG A 24 2.94 21.99 10.47
CA ARG A 24 2.36 20.65 10.28
C ARG A 24 3.22 19.60 10.97
N ALA A 25 4.55 19.73 10.89
CA ALA A 25 5.48 18.85 11.57
C ALA A 25 5.36 18.93 13.09
N GLU A 26 5.19 20.13 13.65
CA GLU A 26 4.93 20.35 15.08
C GLU A 26 3.61 19.70 15.52
N GLN A 27 2.52 19.93 14.78
CA GLN A 27 1.22 19.31 15.05
C GLN A 27 1.26 17.77 14.92
N LEU A 28 2.05 17.26 13.97
CA LEU A 28 2.26 15.83 13.82
C LEU A 28 3.06 15.27 15.00
N ALA A 29 4.12 15.95 15.45
CA ALA A 29 4.91 15.54 16.60
C ALA A 29 4.07 15.43 17.87
N GLU A 30 3.14 16.37 18.10
CA GLU A 30 2.20 16.34 19.23
C GLU A 30 1.26 15.12 19.20
N GLN A 31 0.97 14.56 18.01
CA GLN A 31 0.12 13.37 17.86
C GLN A 31 0.87 12.05 18.09
N LEU A 32 2.21 12.07 18.10
CA LEU A 32 3.05 10.87 18.24
C LEU A 32 3.44 10.61 19.70
N ASP A 33 2.44 10.57 20.57
CA ASP A 33 2.65 10.31 22.00
C ASP A 33 3.39 8.97 22.23
N GLY A 34 4.33 8.96 23.18
CA GLY A 34 5.16 7.81 23.51
C GLY A 34 6.34 7.52 22.56
N ALA A 35 6.55 8.32 21.51
CA ALA A 35 7.72 8.21 20.63
C ALA A 35 8.79 9.26 20.93
N PHE A 36 10.05 8.91 20.70
CA PHE A 36 11.10 9.92 20.61
C PHE A 36 10.97 10.61 19.25
N VAL A 37 10.54 11.87 19.21
CA VAL A 37 10.33 12.62 17.96
C VAL A 37 11.36 13.74 17.80
N ARG A 38 11.90 13.88 16.59
CA ARG A 38 12.58 15.10 16.14
C ARG A 38 12.01 15.58 14.81
N ILE A 39 12.16 16.87 14.53
CA ILE A 39 11.76 17.48 13.26
C ILE A 39 13.03 17.81 12.48
N CYS A 40 13.15 17.27 11.27
CA CYS A 40 14.23 17.52 10.32
C CYS A 40 13.70 18.46 9.24
N ARG A 41 14.25 19.67 9.17
CA ARG A 41 13.84 20.66 8.17
C ARG A 41 14.54 20.36 6.86
N THR A 42 13.78 20.12 5.81
CA THR A 42 14.34 19.94 4.48
C THR A 42 14.47 21.29 3.78
N GLY A 43 15.70 21.80 3.74
CA GLY A 43 16.08 22.91 2.86
C GLY A 43 16.08 22.48 1.39
N ALA A 44 16.35 23.42 0.47
CA ALA A 44 16.53 23.12 -0.95
C ALA A 44 17.76 22.24 -1.25
N ASP A 45 18.61 22.00 -0.25
CA ASP A 45 19.84 21.22 -0.38
C ASP A 45 19.61 19.73 -0.08
N ALA A 46 20.16 18.88 -0.94
CA ALA A 46 20.07 17.40 -0.87
C ALA A 46 20.56 16.76 0.45
N GLY A 47 21.17 17.53 1.37
CA GLY A 47 21.65 17.03 2.67
C GLY A 47 20.53 16.69 3.67
N ALA A 48 19.33 17.25 3.49
CA ALA A 48 18.24 17.03 4.43
C ALA A 48 17.64 15.61 4.41
N PHE A 49 17.86 14.87 3.31
CA PHE A 49 17.44 13.47 3.17
C PHE A 49 18.23 12.55 4.10
N ALA A 50 19.56 12.65 4.08
CA ALA A 50 20.42 11.86 4.94
C ALA A 50 20.20 12.19 6.43
N GLU A 51 19.97 13.48 6.76
CA GLU A 51 19.73 13.89 8.14
C GLU A 51 18.55 13.13 8.75
N ALA A 52 17.41 13.04 8.05
CA ALA A 52 16.20 12.39 8.54
C ALA A 52 16.42 10.91 8.90
N TRP A 53 17.28 10.20 8.18
CA TRP A 53 17.58 8.79 8.45
C TRP A 53 18.60 8.55 9.56
N GLN A 54 19.37 9.56 9.96
CA GLN A 54 20.37 9.41 11.02
C GLN A 54 19.70 9.16 12.38
N PRO A 55 19.86 7.99 13.00
CA PRO A 55 19.35 7.77 14.35
C PRO A 55 19.92 8.80 15.34
N TRP A 56 19.04 9.41 16.12
CA TRP A 56 19.41 10.53 17.01
C TRP A 56 19.29 10.17 18.50
N THR A 57 18.75 8.99 18.81
CA THR A 57 18.63 8.49 20.18
C THR A 57 19.08 7.05 20.28
N ARG A 58 19.83 6.74 21.33
CA ARG A 58 20.28 5.37 21.66
C ARG A 58 19.22 4.56 22.40
N ARG A 59 18.08 5.17 22.75
CA ARG A 59 16.97 4.53 23.48
C ARG A 59 15.99 3.79 22.59
N ALA A 60 16.11 3.97 21.27
CA ALA A 60 15.27 3.31 20.28
C ALA A 60 15.99 2.09 19.71
N THR A 61 15.26 1.03 19.38
CA THR A 61 15.78 -0.11 18.59
C THR A 61 15.53 0.05 17.10
N HIS A 62 14.53 0.86 16.73
CA HIS A 62 14.16 1.16 15.36
C HIS A 62 14.03 2.68 15.12
N HIS A 63 14.18 3.08 13.86
CA HIS A 63 14.05 4.45 13.41
C HIS A 63 12.99 4.56 12.31
N MET A 64 11.99 5.42 12.52
CA MET A 64 10.96 5.76 11.56
C MET A 64 11.23 7.11 10.92
N VAL A 65 11.14 7.19 9.60
CA VAL A 65 11.08 8.45 8.86
C VAL A 65 9.65 8.69 8.41
N LEU A 66 9.13 9.88 8.69
CA LEU A 66 7.75 10.28 8.46
C LEU A 66 7.71 11.65 7.77
N ASP A 67 6.80 11.87 6.83
CA ASP A 67 6.62 13.19 6.22
C ASP A 67 5.66 14.04 7.04
N ALA A 68 5.89 15.35 7.12
CA ALA A 68 4.98 16.30 7.78
C ALA A 68 3.64 16.43 7.05
N ALA A 69 3.57 16.08 5.77
CA ALA A 69 2.38 16.14 4.92
C ALA A 69 1.56 14.83 4.98
N VAL A 70 1.32 14.32 6.18
CA VAL A 70 0.50 13.12 6.41
C VAL A 70 -0.43 13.30 7.59
N ARG A 71 -1.55 12.59 7.52
CA ARG A 71 -2.46 12.31 8.63
C ARG A 71 -2.14 10.91 9.18
N PRO A 72 -1.61 10.79 10.41
CA PRO A 72 -1.29 9.50 10.98
C PRO A 72 -2.55 8.78 11.48
N HIS A 73 -2.46 7.45 11.63
CA HIS A 73 -3.41 6.69 12.42
C HIS A 73 -3.34 7.17 13.89
N PRO A 74 -4.46 7.33 14.62
CA PRO A 74 -4.47 7.77 16.04
C PRO A 74 -3.66 6.90 17.01
N ARG A 75 -3.28 5.71 16.56
CA ARG A 75 -2.49 4.69 17.28
C ARG A 75 -1.21 4.31 16.53
N LEU A 76 -0.67 5.21 15.70
CA LEU A 76 0.47 4.93 14.83
C LEU A 76 1.64 4.33 15.61
N VAL A 77 2.13 5.00 16.66
CA VAL A 77 3.29 4.53 17.45
C VAL A 77 3.08 3.14 18.01
N ALA A 78 1.93 2.88 18.63
CA ALA A 78 1.60 1.57 19.20
C ALA A 78 1.51 0.47 18.13
N GLN A 79 0.89 0.75 16.98
CA GLN A 79 0.82 -0.24 15.88
C GLN A 79 2.19 -0.49 15.25
N VAL A 80 3.05 0.52 15.16
CA VAL A 80 4.42 0.36 14.69
C VAL A 80 5.22 -0.49 15.69
N HIS A 81 5.09 -0.29 17.00
CA HIS A 81 5.74 -1.15 18.02
C HIS A 81 5.37 -2.63 17.86
N GLU A 82 4.08 -2.92 17.68
CA GLU A 82 3.62 -4.31 17.42
C GLU A 82 4.19 -4.85 16.10
N ALA A 83 4.23 -4.01 15.06
CA ALA A 83 4.75 -4.39 13.76
C ALA A 83 6.25 -4.71 13.79
N VAL A 84 7.08 -3.86 14.40
CA VAL A 84 8.51 -4.14 14.57
C VAL A 84 8.74 -5.31 15.52
N GLY A 85 7.85 -5.55 16.50
CA GLY A 85 7.90 -6.74 17.34
C GLY A 85 7.67 -8.04 16.56
N GLY A 86 6.79 -8.01 15.55
CA GLY A 86 6.54 -9.14 14.64
C GLY A 86 7.61 -9.30 13.54
N ARG A 87 8.27 -8.21 13.15
CA ARG A 87 9.24 -8.15 12.04
C ARG A 87 10.50 -7.33 12.39
N PRO A 88 11.28 -7.72 13.42
CA PRO A 88 12.34 -6.88 14.00
C PRO A 88 13.59 -6.69 13.13
N ARG A 89 13.69 -7.39 12.00
CA ARG A 89 14.83 -7.33 11.07
C ARG A 89 14.45 -6.81 9.68
N ALA A 90 13.18 -6.45 9.49
CA ALA A 90 12.68 -5.99 8.20
C ALA A 90 12.65 -4.47 8.13
N ALA A 91 12.74 -3.94 6.91
CA ALA A 91 12.35 -2.58 6.61
C ALA A 91 10.83 -2.55 6.42
N LEU A 92 10.10 -1.76 7.20
CA LEU A 92 8.63 -1.75 7.20
C LEU A 92 8.11 -0.44 6.64
N ARG A 93 7.29 -0.51 5.58
CA ARG A 93 6.61 0.64 4.98
C ARG A 93 5.13 0.62 5.37
N PHE A 94 4.64 1.73 5.90
CA PHE A 94 3.25 1.90 6.34
C PHE A 94 2.44 2.88 5.49
N PHE A 95 2.95 3.18 4.29
CA PHE A 95 2.24 3.95 3.28
C PHE A 95 2.54 3.38 1.89
N THR A 96 1.49 3.01 1.16
CA THR A 96 1.58 2.73 -0.28
C THR A 96 0.59 3.62 -1.03
N PRO A 97 1.06 4.46 -1.96
CA PRO A 97 0.17 5.34 -2.70
C PRO A 97 -0.77 4.52 -3.60
N GLY A 98 -2.06 4.85 -3.60
CA GLY A 98 -3.09 4.08 -4.28
C GLY A 98 -3.06 4.11 -5.81
N ASP A 99 -2.17 4.92 -6.40
CA ASP A 99 -1.95 5.14 -7.83
C ASP A 99 -0.64 4.49 -8.35
N GLY A 100 0.01 3.60 -7.59
CA GLY A 100 1.18 2.86 -8.08
C GLY A 100 0.85 1.45 -8.58
N TYR A 101 1.68 0.85 -9.44
CA TYR A 101 1.53 -0.57 -9.80
C TYR A 101 1.73 -1.50 -8.58
N ALA A 102 2.62 -1.13 -7.65
CA ALA A 102 2.78 -1.82 -6.38
C ALA A 102 1.49 -1.82 -5.53
N SER A 103 0.65 -0.79 -5.65
CA SER A 103 -0.64 -0.72 -4.93
C SER A 103 -1.62 -1.81 -5.38
N HIS A 104 -1.56 -2.24 -6.65
CA HIS A 104 -2.36 -3.36 -7.12
C HIS A 104 -1.90 -4.70 -6.52
N ALA A 105 -0.59 -4.90 -6.37
CA ALA A 105 -0.06 -6.06 -5.67
C ALA A 105 -0.42 -6.04 -4.18
N LEU A 106 -0.46 -4.85 -3.57
CA LEU A 106 -0.87 -4.71 -2.17
C LEU A 106 -2.34 -5.06 -1.97
N ARG A 107 -3.20 -4.69 -2.91
CA ARG A 107 -4.61 -5.11 -2.93
C ARG A 107 -4.75 -6.62 -3.04
N LEU A 108 -3.94 -7.29 -3.88
CA LEU A 108 -3.90 -8.76 -3.91
C LEU A 108 -3.56 -9.35 -2.53
N ALA A 109 -2.54 -8.81 -1.86
CA ALA A 109 -2.18 -9.25 -0.51
C ALA A 109 -3.32 -9.03 0.50
N ALA A 110 -3.99 -7.87 0.44
CA ALA A 110 -5.15 -7.57 1.29
C ALA A 110 -6.31 -8.54 1.04
N PHE A 111 -6.64 -8.80 -0.23
CA PHE A 111 -7.69 -9.75 -0.62
C PHE A 111 -7.33 -11.20 -0.28
N ALA A 112 -6.05 -11.55 -0.22
CA ALA A 112 -5.58 -12.86 0.23
C ALA A 112 -5.48 -12.96 1.77
N GLY A 113 -5.62 -11.85 2.50
CA GLY A 113 -5.61 -11.81 3.97
C GLY A 113 -4.22 -11.65 4.61
N TYR A 114 -3.23 -11.19 3.85
CA TYR A 114 -1.86 -11.01 4.31
C TYR A 114 -1.64 -9.59 4.86
N PRO A 115 -0.92 -9.42 5.98
CA PRO A 115 -0.53 -8.11 6.54
C PRO A 115 0.60 -7.42 5.76
N TRP A 116 1.40 -8.19 5.04
CA TRP A 116 2.65 -7.78 4.44
C TRP A 116 2.74 -8.26 2.99
N LEU A 117 3.32 -7.43 2.15
CA LEU A 117 3.71 -7.74 0.79
C LEU A 117 5.21 -7.47 0.61
N LEU A 118 5.92 -8.35 -0.10
CA LEU A 118 7.20 -8.00 -0.71
C LEU A 118 6.91 -7.30 -2.07
N PRO A 119 7.17 -5.98 -2.21
CA PRO A 119 6.57 -5.18 -3.26
C PRO A 119 7.18 -5.39 -4.68
N PRO A 120 6.35 -5.14 -5.70
CA PRO A 120 6.58 -4.85 -7.10
C PRO A 120 7.80 -4.15 -7.68
N GLY A 121 9.06 -4.55 -7.50
CA GLY A 121 10.15 -3.71 -8.02
C GLY A 121 10.19 -2.32 -7.35
N PRO A 122 10.88 -1.32 -7.94
CA PRO A 122 11.16 -0.04 -7.29
C PRO A 122 9.91 0.80 -6.98
N ASP A 123 9.72 1.14 -5.71
CA ASP A 123 8.76 2.15 -5.26
C ASP A 123 9.51 3.45 -4.94
N PRO A 124 9.20 4.58 -5.60
CA PRO A 124 9.90 5.84 -5.37
C PRO A 124 9.64 6.44 -3.99
N THR A 125 8.63 5.96 -3.26
CA THR A 125 8.20 6.54 -1.99
C THR A 125 8.88 5.92 -0.75
N SER A 126 9.13 6.78 0.23
CA SER A 126 9.78 6.48 1.52
C SER A 126 8.97 7.01 2.70
N ILE A 127 7.67 7.24 2.48
CA ILE A 127 6.77 7.81 3.49
C ILE A 127 6.48 6.75 4.55
N ALA A 128 6.64 7.12 5.83
CA ALA A 128 6.36 6.24 6.97
C ALA A 128 7.09 4.89 6.86
N VAL A 129 8.41 4.94 6.73
CA VAL A 129 9.26 3.76 6.68
C VAL A 129 10.04 3.61 7.97
N VAL A 130 10.15 2.38 8.45
CA VAL A 130 10.88 2.00 9.65
C VAL A 130 12.04 1.08 9.29
N LEU A 131 13.22 1.39 9.79
CA LEU A 131 14.40 0.54 9.73
C LEU A 131 14.87 0.21 11.14
N PRO A 132 15.52 -0.95 11.38
CA PRO A 132 16.29 -1.10 12.60
C PRO A 132 17.45 -0.10 12.61
N ILE A 133 17.88 0.33 13.81
CA ILE A 133 18.80 1.46 14.00
C ILE A 133 20.14 1.30 13.25
N PRO A 134 20.82 0.13 13.28
CA PRO A 134 22.06 -0.06 12.54
C PRO A 134 21.89 0.21 11.04
N GLU A 135 20.82 -0.33 10.46
CA GLU A 135 20.47 -0.23 9.05
C GLU A 135 20.09 1.21 8.68
N ALA A 136 19.33 1.91 9.53
CA ALA A 136 19.02 3.32 9.34
C ALA A 136 20.29 4.19 9.30
N ALA A 137 21.23 3.96 10.23
CA ALA A 137 22.49 4.70 10.27
C ALA A 137 23.36 4.42 9.05
N GLU A 138 23.36 3.19 8.55
CA GLU A 138 24.08 2.79 7.34
C GLU A 138 23.45 3.36 6.07
N PHE A 139 22.12 3.30 5.96
CA PHE A 139 21.40 3.90 4.86
C PHE A 139 21.65 5.41 4.78
N ALA A 140 21.60 6.10 5.92
CA ALA A 140 21.93 7.52 6.00
C ALA A 140 23.34 7.88 5.48
N ARG A 141 24.30 6.94 5.56
CA ARG A 141 25.67 7.12 5.02
C ARG A 141 25.79 6.73 3.56
N SER A 142 24.93 5.85 3.05
CA SER A 142 24.99 5.38 1.66
C SER A 142 24.26 6.31 0.69
N VAL A 143 23.34 7.15 1.16
CA VAL A 143 22.65 8.14 0.32
C VAL A 143 23.66 9.20 -0.18
N PRO A 144 23.98 9.25 -1.48
CA PRO A 144 24.95 10.20 -2.01
C PRO A 144 24.38 11.63 -1.95
N ALA A 145 25.22 12.60 -1.58
CA ALA A 145 24.82 14.01 -1.71
C ALA A 145 24.65 14.37 -3.19
N GLY A 146 23.46 14.85 -3.57
CA GLY A 146 23.17 15.30 -4.93
C GLY A 146 22.75 14.21 -5.93
N ASP A 147 22.36 13.02 -5.46
CA ASP A 147 21.70 12.03 -6.32
C ASP A 147 20.21 12.39 -6.49
N ASP A 148 19.77 12.55 -7.74
CA ASP A 148 18.36 12.81 -8.10
C ASP A 148 17.49 11.53 -8.06
N THR A 149 18.09 10.37 -7.80
CA THR A 149 17.36 9.11 -7.66
C THR A 149 16.35 9.19 -6.52
N PRO A 150 15.07 8.83 -6.75
CA PRO A 150 14.07 8.83 -5.69
C PRO A 150 14.48 7.96 -4.51
N GLU A 151 14.34 8.48 -3.30
CA GLU A 151 14.82 7.83 -2.09
C GLU A 151 14.22 6.44 -1.85
N GLY A 152 12.96 6.20 -2.22
CA GLY A 152 12.38 4.85 -2.13
C GLY A 152 13.11 3.83 -3.01
N VAL A 153 13.66 4.26 -4.16
CA VAL A 153 14.51 3.43 -5.03
C VAL A 153 15.87 3.17 -4.37
N LEU A 154 16.47 4.21 -3.75
CA LEU A 154 17.72 4.05 -3.00
C LEU A 154 17.55 3.09 -1.81
N LEU A 155 16.44 3.22 -1.08
CA LEU A 155 16.09 2.34 0.03
C LEU A 155 15.93 0.89 -0.42
N GLN A 156 15.29 0.67 -1.57
CA GLN A 156 15.14 -0.66 -2.12
C GLN A 156 16.48 -1.29 -2.50
N ARG A 157 17.34 -0.55 -3.23
CA ARG A 157 18.69 -1.02 -3.57
C ARG A 157 19.50 -1.35 -2.31
N PHE A 158 19.45 -0.47 -1.31
CA PHE A 158 20.08 -0.71 -0.01
C PHE A 158 19.54 -1.98 0.65
N ALA A 159 18.21 -2.18 0.67
CA ALA A 159 17.61 -3.37 1.25
C ALA A 159 18.06 -4.65 0.52
N GLU A 160 18.11 -4.63 -0.81
CA GLU A 160 18.60 -5.74 -1.64
C GLU A 160 20.08 -6.05 -1.35
N GLU A 161 20.94 -5.04 -1.33
CA GLU A 161 22.37 -5.17 -1.02
C GLU A 161 22.64 -5.74 0.39
N ARG A 162 21.77 -5.40 1.36
CA ARG A 162 21.88 -5.86 2.74
C ARG A 162 21.13 -7.17 3.02
N GLY A 163 20.40 -7.71 2.04
CA GLY A 163 19.51 -8.86 2.26
C GLY A 163 18.38 -8.57 3.25
N LEU A 164 17.97 -7.31 3.38
CA LEU A 164 16.85 -6.87 4.21
C LEU A 164 15.54 -7.05 3.45
N ALA A 165 14.54 -7.63 4.12
CA ALA A 165 13.19 -7.67 3.57
C ALA A 165 12.54 -6.29 3.68
N LEU A 166 12.27 -5.65 2.54
CA LEU A 166 11.46 -4.42 2.46
C LEU A 166 9.98 -4.79 2.32
N LEU A 167 9.23 -4.68 3.40
CA LEU A 167 7.83 -5.10 3.48
C LEU A 167 6.90 -3.89 3.42
N ALA A 168 5.92 -3.94 2.52
CA ALA A 168 4.81 -3.00 2.49
C ALA A 168 3.64 -3.55 3.31
N SER A 169 3.10 -2.75 4.23
CA SER A 169 1.90 -3.13 4.97
C SER A 169 0.66 -3.02 4.10
N THR A 170 -0.23 -4.00 4.18
CA THR A 170 -1.55 -3.93 3.55
C THR A 170 -2.52 -3.02 4.30
N ALA A 171 -2.23 -2.67 5.55
CA ALA A 171 -2.97 -1.70 6.34
C ALA A 171 -2.08 -0.46 6.54
N ASP A 172 -2.27 0.54 5.68
CA ASP A 172 -1.54 1.80 5.77
C ASP A 172 -1.85 2.47 7.11
N LEU A 173 -0.79 2.94 7.79
CA LEU A 173 -0.92 3.63 9.08
C LEU A 173 -0.85 5.15 8.94
N VAL A 174 -0.68 5.65 7.72
CA VAL A 174 -0.71 7.08 7.43
C VAL A 174 -1.43 7.34 6.11
N GLN A 175 -1.98 8.53 5.97
CA GLN A 175 -2.61 9.02 4.75
C GLN A 175 -1.90 10.32 4.36
N ARG A 176 -1.45 10.46 3.11
CA ARG A 176 -0.93 11.76 2.64
C ARG A 176 -2.00 12.84 2.72
N ASP A 177 -1.60 14.01 3.20
CA ASP A 177 -2.47 15.18 3.37
C ASP A 177 -1.78 16.44 2.81
N GLY A 178 -2.48 17.20 1.97
CA GLY A 178 -2.01 18.48 1.43
C GLY A 178 -2.23 18.69 -0.06
N PRO A 179 -1.87 19.90 -0.56
CA PRO A 179 -1.97 20.25 -1.98
C PRO A 179 -1.11 19.28 -2.82
N GLY A 180 -1.70 18.63 -3.83
CA GLY A 180 -0.99 17.65 -4.66
C GLY A 180 -0.89 16.25 -4.06
N ALA A 181 -1.69 15.89 -3.05
CA ALA A 181 -1.91 14.48 -2.71
C ALA A 181 -2.56 13.77 -3.91
N HIS A 182 -1.75 13.14 -4.74
CA HIS A 182 -2.19 12.56 -6.02
C HIS A 182 -3.03 11.29 -5.84
N ALA A 183 -2.82 10.53 -4.77
CA ALA A 183 -3.66 9.39 -4.42
C ALA A 183 -3.81 9.17 -2.91
N PRO A 184 -4.97 8.64 -2.47
CA PRO A 184 -5.14 8.12 -1.13
C PRO A 184 -4.18 6.95 -0.88
N ALA A 185 -3.96 6.63 0.39
CA ALA A 185 -3.37 5.36 0.80
C ALA A 185 -4.19 4.19 0.21
N THR A 186 -3.55 3.05 0.00
CA THR A 186 -4.21 1.87 -0.56
C THR A 186 -5.27 1.34 0.40
N ALA A 187 -4.97 1.30 1.70
CA ALA A 187 -5.98 1.04 2.72
C ALA A 187 -5.64 1.68 4.07
N PHE A 188 -6.24 2.85 4.34
CA PHE A 188 -6.08 3.58 5.60
C PHE A 188 -7.37 3.52 6.44
N LEU A 189 -7.29 2.87 7.61
CA LEU A 189 -8.43 2.63 8.51
C LEU A 189 -8.26 3.38 9.84
N PRO A 190 -8.54 4.69 9.93
CA PRO A 190 -8.24 5.50 11.11
C PRO A 190 -9.03 5.10 12.38
N ALA A 191 -10.11 4.35 12.21
CA ALA A 191 -10.99 3.91 13.30
C ALA A 191 -10.76 2.45 13.72
N ALA A 192 -9.90 1.70 13.02
CA ALA A 192 -9.68 0.28 13.28
C ALA A 192 -8.21 0.02 13.63
N VAL A 193 -7.98 -0.66 14.75
CA VAL A 193 -6.64 -1.03 15.20
C VAL A 193 -6.36 -2.47 14.78
N ALA A 194 -5.22 -2.69 14.11
CA ALA A 194 -4.76 -4.04 13.80
C ALA A 194 -4.47 -4.81 15.10
N PRO A 195 -4.99 -6.04 15.26
CA PRO A 195 -4.62 -6.87 16.40
C PRO A 195 -3.13 -7.23 16.32
N ALA A 196 -2.46 -7.40 17.46
CA ALA A 196 -1.02 -7.70 17.50
C ALA A 196 -0.63 -8.93 16.65
N GLU A 197 -1.49 -9.96 16.60
CA GLU A 197 -1.25 -11.13 15.76
C GLU A 197 -1.23 -10.83 14.26
N TRP A 198 -1.91 -9.77 13.80
CA TRP A 198 -1.96 -9.38 12.38
C TRP A 198 -0.55 -9.20 11.84
N TRP A 199 0.25 -8.42 12.56
CA TRP A 199 1.61 -8.07 12.17
C TRP A 199 2.60 -9.23 12.17
N ARG A 200 2.27 -10.33 12.85
CA ARG A 200 3.10 -11.53 12.94
C ARG A 200 2.82 -12.54 11.82
N ARG A 201 1.71 -12.39 11.09
CA ARG A 201 1.34 -13.30 9.99
C ARG A 201 2.29 -13.15 8.81
N ASP A 202 2.30 -14.18 7.97
CA ASP A 202 3.20 -14.33 6.82
C ASP A 202 3.13 -13.16 5.83
N THR A 203 4.17 -13.09 5.00
CA THR A 203 4.31 -12.10 3.93
C THR A 203 3.92 -12.74 2.61
N LEU A 204 3.07 -12.07 1.83
CA LEU A 204 2.83 -12.47 0.45
C LEU A 204 4.00 -12.03 -0.44
N GLN A 205 4.53 -12.96 -1.22
CA GLN A 205 5.45 -12.65 -2.31
C GLN A 205 4.64 -12.11 -3.50
N ALA A 206 5.11 -11.05 -4.13
CA ALA A 206 4.46 -10.52 -5.33
C ALA A 206 4.29 -11.62 -6.39
N PRO A 207 3.06 -11.89 -6.88
CA PRO A 207 2.86 -12.88 -7.92
C PRO A 207 3.44 -12.38 -9.23
N SER A 208 3.99 -13.28 -10.05
CA SER A 208 4.64 -12.95 -11.32
C SER A 208 3.75 -12.24 -12.36
N LEU A 209 2.44 -12.22 -12.12
CA LEU A 209 1.46 -11.48 -12.90
C LEU A 209 0.48 -10.77 -11.97
N ILE A 210 0.36 -9.46 -12.14
CA ILE A 210 -0.54 -8.60 -11.37
C ILE A 210 -1.48 -7.89 -12.34
N PRO A 211 -2.81 -8.08 -12.24
CA PRO A 211 -3.77 -7.27 -12.96
C PRO A 211 -3.71 -5.82 -12.44
N VAL A 212 -3.51 -4.87 -13.35
CA VAL A 212 -3.35 -3.45 -13.03
C VAL A 212 -4.22 -2.57 -13.92
N VAL A 213 -4.39 -1.33 -13.51
CA VAL A 213 -5.00 -0.27 -14.33
C VAL A 213 -3.91 0.71 -14.70
N HIS A 214 -3.82 1.07 -15.97
CA HIS A 214 -2.92 2.10 -16.43
C HIS A 214 -3.40 3.47 -15.95
N LEU A 215 -2.52 4.20 -15.26
CA LEU A 215 -2.87 5.37 -14.46
C LEU A 215 -3.45 6.53 -15.28
N ARG A 216 -2.95 6.70 -16.51
CA ARG A 216 -3.29 7.86 -17.34
C ARG A 216 -4.65 7.75 -18.03
N ASP A 217 -5.01 6.55 -18.47
CA ASP A 217 -6.16 6.33 -19.37
C ASP A 217 -7.13 5.27 -18.85
N GLY A 218 -6.85 4.68 -17.68
CA GLY A 218 -7.72 3.70 -17.04
C GLY A 218 -7.76 2.35 -17.77
N GLN A 219 -6.82 2.08 -18.69
CA GLN A 219 -6.82 0.83 -19.43
C GLN A 219 -6.41 -0.35 -18.54
N PRO A 220 -7.17 -1.47 -18.55
CA PRO A 220 -6.74 -2.71 -17.91
C PRO A 220 -5.49 -3.28 -18.57
N LEU A 221 -4.46 -3.58 -17.78
CA LEU A 221 -3.18 -4.16 -18.22
C LEU A 221 -2.75 -5.29 -17.27
N SER A 222 -1.62 -5.92 -17.61
CA SER A 222 -0.91 -6.85 -16.73
C SER A 222 0.48 -6.29 -16.42
N TYR A 223 0.87 -6.30 -15.14
CA TYR A 223 2.22 -6.00 -14.69
C TYR A 223 2.91 -7.32 -14.38
N GLU A 224 3.92 -7.66 -15.18
CA GLU A 224 4.50 -9.01 -15.23
C GLU A 224 5.98 -8.97 -14.89
N ALA A 225 6.42 -9.97 -14.11
CA ALA A 225 7.81 -10.18 -13.78
C ALA A 225 8.59 -10.64 -15.02
N VAL A 226 9.73 -10.01 -15.28
CA VAL A 226 10.65 -10.33 -16.39
C VAL A 226 12.02 -10.68 -15.77
N PRO A 227 12.33 -11.99 -15.66
CA PRO A 227 13.60 -12.44 -15.11
C PRO A 227 14.80 -11.83 -15.86
N GLY A 228 15.85 -11.45 -15.13
CA GLY A 228 17.10 -10.96 -15.70
C GLY A 228 17.09 -9.51 -16.20
N THR A 229 16.06 -8.72 -15.87
CA THR A 229 16.03 -7.26 -16.16
C THR A 229 16.28 -6.44 -14.89
N SER A 230 16.89 -5.25 -15.04
CA SER A 230 17.22 -4.35 -13.91
C SER A 230 16.01 -3.94 -13.07
N ASP A 231 14.86 -3.76 -13.73
CA ASP A 231 13.62 -3.31 -13.07
C ASP A 231 12.70 -4.48 -12.71
N GLY A 232 13.04 -5.70 -13.16
CA GLY A 232 12.32 -6.94 -12.88
C GLY A 232 10.90 -7.06 -13.43
N TRP A 233 10.30 -5.98 -13.96
CA TRP A 233 8.87 -5.94 -14.27
C TRP A 233 8.53 -5.08 -15.50
N ARG A 234 7.48 -5.48 -16.24
CA ARG A 234 6.99 -4.77 -17.44
C ARG A 234 5.47 -4.77 -17.53
N LEU A 235 4.92 -3.69 -18.09
CA LEU A 235 3.52 -3.61 -18.48
C LEU A 235 3.28 -4.35 -19.79
N ARG A 236 2.20 -5.13 -19.84
CA ARG A 236 1.77 -5.92 -20.98
C ARG A 236 0.27 -5.73 -21.22
N PRO A 237 -0.22 -6.01 -22.44
CA PRO A 237 -1.65 -6.17 -22.67
C PRO A 237 -2.24 -7.15 -21.64
N ARG A 238 -3.44 -6.83 -21.15
CA ARG A 238 -4.12 -7.65 -20.13
C ARG A 238 -4.19 -9.11 -20.60
N ARG A 239 -3.67 -10.02 -19.78
CA ARG A 239 -3.87 -11.47 -19.98
C ARG A 239 -5.20 -11.90 -19.40
N ASP A 240 -5.81 -12.89 -20.04
CA ASP A 240 -7.04 -13.49 -19.55
C ASP A 240 -6.77 -14.27 -18.26
N VAL A 241 -7.48 -13.90 -17.19
CA VAL A 241 -7.58 -14.71 -15.97
C VAL A 241 -8.81 -15.62 -16.13
N PRO A 242 -8.68 -16.95 -16.03
CA PRO A 242 -9.81 -17.87 -16.08
C PRO A 242 -10.91 -17.42 -15.12
N THR A 243 -12.06 -17.03 -15.67
CA THR A 243 -13.13 -16.38 -14.91
C THR A 243 -14.31 -17.33 -14.76
N PRO A 244 -14.35 -18.16 -13.69
CA PRO A 244 -15.57 -18.88 -13.35
C PRO A 244 -16.69 -17.87 -13.14
N HIS A 245 -17.92 -18.24 -13.47
CA HIS A 245 -19.09 -17.35 -13.32
C HIS A 245 -19.01 -16.01 -14.08
N ALA A 246 -18.28 -15.95 -15.20
CA ALA A 246 -18.11 -14.74 -16.01
C ALA A 246 -19.41 -13.95 -16.25
N ARG A 247 -20.53 -14.64 -16.52
CA ARG A 247 -21.85 -14.00 -16.69
C ARG A 247 -22.36 -13.31 -15.42
N ARG A 248 -22.19 -13.91 -14.24
CA ARG A 248 -22.62 -13.31 -12.97
C ARG A 248 -21.77 -12.09 -12.63
N PHE A 249 -20.46 -12.19 -12.81
CA PHE A 249 -19.56 -11.05 -12.63
C PHE A 249 -19.90 -9.91 -13.58
N ALA A 250 -20.10 -10.21 -14.87
CA ALA A 250 -20.48 -9.21 -15.85
C ALA A 250 -21.77 -8.49 -15.44
N ARG A 251 -22.80 -9.23 -15.05
CA ARG A 251 -24.07 -8.65 -14.61
C ARG A 251 -23.90 -7.68 -13.44
N VAL A 252 -23.24 -8.13 -12.36
CA VAL A 252 -23.00 -7.30 -11.16
C VAL A 252 -22.22 -6.02 -11.51
N MET A 253 -21.17 -6.13 -12.33
CA MET A 253 -20.42 -4.96 -12.78
C MET A 253 -21.29 -3.97 -13.56
N HIS A 254 -22.12 -4.44 -14.48
CA HIS A 254 -22.98 -3.56 -15.28
C HIS A 254 -24.06 -2.89 -14.44
N GLU A 255 -24.75 -3.66 -13.58
CA GLU A 255 -25.82 -3.17 -12.72
C GLU A 255 -25.32 -2.09 -11.75
N ARG A 256 -24.11 -2.26 -11.18
CA ARG A 256 -23.55 -1.32 -10.22
C ARG A 256 -22.92 -0.10 -10.88
N LEU A 257 -22.25 -0.24 -12.03
CA LEU A 257 -21.43 0.86 -12.57
C LEU A 257 -22.18 1.75 -13.56
N LEU A 258 -23.01 1.18 -14.43
CA LEU A 258 -23.59 1.95 -15.54
C LEU A 258 -24.64 2.98 -15.09
N GLY A 259 -25.20 2.81 -13.88
CA GLY A 259 -26.13 3.76 -13.28
C GLY A 259 -25.46 4.95 -12.59
N THR A 260 -24.15 4.90 -12.33
CA THR A 260 -23.45 5.92 -11.54
C THR A 260 -23.41 7.27 -12.26
N GLU A 261 -23.42 8.37 -11.50
CA GLU A 261 -23.21 9.72 -12.02
C GLU A 261 -21.82 9.85 -12.63
N VAL A 262 -20.79 9.22 -12.05
CA VAL A 262 -19.45 9.17 -12.66
C VAL A 262 -19.47 8.47 -14.03
N ALA A 263 -20.14 7.32 -14.19
CA ALA A 263 -20.23 6.65 -15.49
C ALA A 263 -20.93 7.52 -16.55
N ARG A 264 -21.95 8.28 -16.15
CA ARG A 264 -22.70 9.21 -17.02
C ARG A 264 -21.97 10.52 -17.32
N SER A 265 -20.95 10.88 -16.53
CA SER A 265 -20.27 12.18 -16.63
C SER A 265 -19.36 12.34 -17.86
N HIS A 266 -18.92 11.26 -18.49
CA HIS A 266 -17.95 11.30 -19.59
C HIS A 266 -18.09 10.10 -20.53
N LEU A 267 -17.93 10.33 -21.83
CA LEU A 267 -18.10 9.31 -22.89
C LEU A 267 -17.28 8.03 -22.66
N ARG A 268 -16.12 8.16 -22.01
CA ARG A 268 -15.23 7.01 -21.71
C ARG A 268 -15.35 6.49 -20.27
N ALA A 269 -16.04 7.19 -19.36
CA ALA A 269 -16.05 6.84 -17.94
C ALA A 269 -16.65 5.45 -17.70
N ALA A 270 -17.79 5.13 -18.34
CA ALA A 270 -18.41 3.82 -18.23
C ALA A 270 -17.47 2.67 -18.66
N ALA A 271 -16.78 2.82 -19.80
CA ALA A 271 -15.87 1.80 -20.30
C ALA A 271 -14.65 1.61 -19.38
N VAL A 272 -14.08 2.73 -18.90
CA VAL A 272 -12.96 2.72 -17.97
C VAL A 272 -13.35 2.08 -16.64
N LEU A 273 -14.52 2.43 -16.08
CA LEU A 273 -15.04 1.84 -14.84
C LEU A 273 -15.24 0.33 -14.95
N LEU A 274 -15.82 -0.15 -16.05
CA LEU A 274 -15.94 -1.58 -16.33
C LEU A 274 -14.55 -2.25 -16.43
N GLY A 275 -13.57 -1.55 -17.00
CA GLY A 275 -12.18 -1.98 -17.02
C GLY A 275 -11.59 -2.18 -15.62
N VAL A 276 -11.71 -1.16 -14.75
CA VAL A 276 -11.22 -1.21 -13.36
C VAL A 276 -11.94 -2.31 -12.56
N ALA A 277 -13.25 -2.47 -12.72
CA ALA A 277 -13.98 -3.56 -12.07
C ALA A 277 -13.57 -4.94 -12.60
N GLY A 278 -13.21 -5.02 -13.88
CA GLY A 278 -12.56 -6.21 -14.43
C GLY A 278 -11.22 -6.51 -13.76
N VAL A 279 -10.41 -5.49 -13.46
CA VAL A 279 -9.16 -5.65 -12.70
C VAL A 279 -9.44 -6.10 -11.27
N LEU A 280 -10.43 -5.52 -10.58
CA LEU A 280 -10.87 -5.98 -9.25
C LEU A 280 -11.23 -7.47 -9.28
N ARG A 281 -12.05 -7.89 -10.25
CA ARG A 281 -12.44 -9.30 -10.42
C ARG A 281 -11.22 -10.21 -10.58
N ASP A 282 -10.30 -9.85 -11.47
CA ASP A 282 -9.09 -10.65 -11.73
C ASP A 282 -8.20 -10.72 -10.49
N GLN A 283 -8.10 -9.61 -9.74
CA GLN A 283 -7.37 -9.58 -8.48
C GLN A 283 -8.00 -10.50 -7.43
N LEU A 284 -9.34 -10.51 -7.30
CA LEU A 284 -10.04 -11.40 -6.37
C LEU A 284 -9.88 -12.87 -6.75
N LEU A 285 -9.92 -13.19 -8.04
CA LEU A 285 -9.71 -14.55 -8.55
C LEU A 285 -8.29 -15.05 -8.26
N LEU A 286 -7.29 -14.21 -8.48
CA LEU A 286 -5.91 -14.54 -8.13
C LEU A 286 -5.74 -14.68 -6.62
N ALA A 287 -6.24 -13.71 -5.84
CA ALA A 287 -6.16 -13.71 -4.37
C ALA A 287 -6.72 -14.99 -3.74
N ALA A 288 -7.82 -15.52 -4.29
CA ALA A 288 -8.46 -16.73 -3.82
C ALA A 288 -7.58 -17.99 -3.89
N ALA A 289 -6.53 -17.99 -4.73
CA ALA A 289 -5.56 -19.08 -4.81
C ALA A 289 -4.59 -19.09 -3.62
N TRP A 290 -4.32 -17.94 -2.99
CA TRP A 290 -3.41 -17.83 -1.85
C TRP A 290 -4.14 -17.84 -0.51
N GLY A 291 -5.35 -17.31 -0.45
CA GLY A 291 -6.06 -17.23 0.81
C GLY A 291 -7.35 -16.42 0.75
N ARG A 292 -7.79 -16.00 1.93
CA ARG A 292 -8.94 -15.12 2.13
C ARG A 292 -8.71 -14.29 3.38
N PRO A 293 -9.27 -13.07 3.45
CA PRO A 293 -9.10 -12.26 4.64
C PRO A 293 -9.79 -12.94 5.83
N SER A 294 -9.16 -12.87 6.99
CA SER A 294 -9.83 -13.24 8.24
C SER A 294 -10.97 -12.27 8.52
N GLU A 295 -12.00 -12.75 9.23
CA GLU A 295 -13.07 -11.88 9.71
C GLU A 295 -12.53 -10.74 10.58
N GLY A 296 -13.33 -9.69 10.74
CA GLY A 296 -12.93 -8.48 11.47
C GLY A 296 -11.93 -7.63 10.68
N PHE A 297 -10.73 -7.43 11.24
CA PHE A 297 -9.75 -6.47 10.72
C PHE A 297 -9.30 -6.79 9.28
N GLY A 298 -9.00 -8.07 8.97
CA GLY A 298 -8.58 -8.46 7.63
C GLY A 298 -9.63 -8.17 6.55
N ALA A 299 -10.91 -8.42 6.87
CA ALA A 299 -12.02 -8.10 5.97
C ALA A 299 -12.18 -6.58 5.78
N ALA A 300 -11.98 -5.78 6.83
CA ALA A 300 -12.00 -4.32 6.73
C ALA A 300 -10.87 -3.79 5.82
N VAL A 301 -9.66 -4.33 5.94
CA VAL A 301 -8.51 -3.98 5.07
C VAL A 301 -8.79 -4.34 3.61
N ALA A 302 -9.33 -5.53 3.35
CA ALA A 302 -9.69 -5.96 2.01
C ALA A 302 -10.80 -5.08 1.40
N ARG A 303 -11.82 -4.73 2.17
CA ARG A 303 -12.89 -3.84 1.73
C ARG A 303 -12.38 -2.44 1.39
N GLU A 304 -11.56 -1.87 2.27
CA GLU A 304 -10.91 -0.58 2.04
C GLU A 304 -10.04 -0.59 0.77
N SER A 305 -9.27 -1.65 0.59
CA SER A 305 -8.42 -1.87 -0.58
C SER A 305 -9.21 -1.87 -1.89
N ALA A 306 -10.42 -2.46 -1.89
CA ALA A 306 -11.31 -2.40 -3.05
C ALA A 306 -11.88 -0.99 -3.24
N ALA A 307 -12.34 -0.36 -2.17
CA ALA A 307 -12.99 0.95 -2.19
C ALA A 307 -12.07 2.07 -2.72
N THR A 308 -10.75 1.96 -2.51
CA THR A 308 -9.77 2.93 -3.01
C THR A 308 -9.23 2.63 -4.42
N LEU A 309 -9.54 1.46 -4.99
CA LEU A 309 -8.98 1.02 -6.27
C LEU A 309 -9.28 2.03 -7.39
N ALA A 310 -10.55 2.38 -7.57
CA ALA A 310 -10.96 3.33 -8.60
C ALA A 310 -10.46 4.75 -8.30
N LEU A 311 -10.36 5.13 -7.02
CA LEU A 311 -9.93 6.48 -6.63
C LEU A 311 -8.46 6.75 -6.97
N GLY A 312 -7.58 5.80 -6.69
CA GLY A 312 -6.17 5.92 -7.03
C GLY A 312 -5.94 5.89 -8.54
N THR A 313 -6.63 4.99 -9.24
CA THR A 313 -6.34 4.68 -10.65
C THR A 313 -7.07 5.55 -11.67
N LEU A 314 -8.19 6.18 -11.30
CA LEU A 314 -9.02 6.96 -12.23
C LEU A 314 -8.90 8.46 -12.06
N ALA A 315 -8.15 8.94 -11.08
CA ALA A 315 -8.01 10.37 -10.81
C ALA A 315 -7.58 11.14 -12.07
N GLU A 316 -6.70 10.59 -12.90
CA GLU A 316 -6.27 11.25 -14.15
C GLU A 316 -7.21 10.98 -15.33
N ALA A 317 -7.76 9.77 -15.44
CA ALA A 317 -8.55 9.34 -16.59
C ALA A 317 -10.00 9.85 -16.58
N VAL A 318 -10.58 10.11 -15.39
CA VAL A 318 -11.98 10.50 -15.21
C VAL A 318 -12.07 11.69 -14.24
N PRO A 319 -12.15 12.94 -14.73
CA PRO A 319 -12.17 14.13 -13.86
C PRO A 319 -13.27 14.12 -12.79
N ALA A 320 -14.42 13.52 -13.09
CA ALA A 320 -15.52 13.39 -12.14
C ALA A 320 -15.16 12.55 -10.91
N ALA A 321 -14.23 11.60 -11.02
CA ALA A 321 -13.73 10.78 -9.93
C ALA A 321 -12.92 11.57 -8.89
N ARG A 322 -12.38 12.75 -9.26
CA ARG A 322 -11.65 13.64 -8.34
C ARG A 322 -12.56 14.54 -7.50
N ARG A 323 -13.82 14.70 -7.91
CA ARG A 323 -14.78 15.51 -7.17
C ARG A 323 -15.18 14.77 -5.90
N PRO A 324 -15.41 15.45 -4.76
CA PRO A 324 -15.79 14.81 -3.50
C PRO A 324 -16.95 13.81 -3.66
N ASP A 325 -18.03 14.23 -4.33
CA ASP A 325 -19.23 13.39 -4.52
C ASP A 325 -18.95 12.19 -5.43
N GLY A 326 -18.15 12.37 -6.49
CA GLY A 326 -17.76 11.28 -7.38
C GLY A 326 -16.80 10.29 -6.71
N ALA A 327 -15.89 10.78 -5.87
CA ALA A 327 -15.02 9.93 -5.08
C ALA A 327 -15.81 9.12 -4.05
N ALA A 328 -16.79 9.73 -3.39
CA ALA A 328 -17.68 9.03 -2.46
C ALA A 328 -18.51 7.95 -3.18
N GLU A 329 -19.15 8.30 -4.31
CA GLU A 329 -19.93 7.35 -5.12
C GLU A 329 -19.09 6.15 -5.58
N LEU A 330 -17.87 6.40 -6.09
CA LEU A 330 -16.99 5.31 -6.54
C LEU A 330 -16.53 4.42 -5.40
N ARG A 331 -16.24 5.02 -4.24
CA ARG A 331 -15.84 4.27 -3.04
C ARG A 331 -16.93 3.29 -2.62
N GLU A 332 -18.16 3.77 -2.48
CA GLU A 332 -19.33 2.95 -2.13
C GLU A 332 -19.61 1.88 -3.19
N THR A 333 -19.49 2.24 -4.47
CA THR A 333 -19.74 1.32 -5.59
C THR A 333 -18.71 0.18 -5.62
N PHE A 334 -17.43 0.48 -5.41
CA PHE A 334 -16.36 -0.53 -5.41
C PHE A 334 -16.36 -1.40 -4.15
N GLU A 335 -16.79 -0.84 -3.01
CA GLU A 335 -17.07 -1.61 -1.80
C GLU A 335 -18.20 -2.62 -2.03
N ALA A 336 -19.33 -2.20 -2.61
CA ALA A 336 -20.44 -3.09 -2.93
C ALA A 336 -20.05 -4.16 -3.97
N LEU A 337 -19.27 -3.77 -4.99
CA LEU A 337 -18.74 -4.71 -5.98
C LEU A 337 -17.87 -5.79 -5.33
N TYR A 338 -16.99 -5.41 -4.42
CA TYR A 338 -16.16 -6.36 -3.68
C TYR A 338 -17.01 -7.38 -2.90
N GLU A 339 -18.01 -6.93 -2.15
CA GLU A 339 -18.87 -7.81 -1.36
C GLU A 339 -19.65 -8.80 -2.24
N GLU A 340 -20.24 -8.33 -3.35
CA GLU A 340 -20.98 -9.21 -4.26
C GLU A 340 -20.07 -10.18 -5.02
N MET A 341 -18.91 -9.71 -5.47
CA MET A 341 -17.93 -10.56 -6.17
C MET A 341 -17.38 -11.64 -5.25
N THR A 342 -17.05 -11.31 -4.00
CA THR A 342 -16.59 -12.30 -3.02
C THR A 342 -17.70 -13.26 -2.63
N ALA A 343 -18.97 -12.83 -2.57
CA ALA A 343 -20.11 -13.72 -2.37
C ALA A 343 -20.27 -14.73 -3.52
N ILE A 344 -20.09 -14.29 -4.78
CA ILE A 344 -20.06 -15.19 -5.95
C ILE A 344 -18.97 -16.25 -5.80
N LEU A 345 -17.77 -15.85 -5.35
CA LEU A 345 -16.65 -16.78 -5.15
C LEU A 345 -16.86 -17.77 -4.00
N ARG A 346 -17.54 -17.35 -2.91
CA ARG A 346 -17.85 -18.21 -1.76
C ARG A 346 -18.97 -19.22 -2.03
N GLY A 347 -19.92 -18.87 -2.88
CA GLY A 347 -21.06 -19.71 -3.24
C GLY A 347 -20.74 -20.88 -4.17
N SER A 348 -19.46 -21.16 -4.42
CA SER A 348 -19.00 -22.16 -5.38
C SER A 348 -18.31 -23.33 -4.68
N PRO A 349 -18.56 -24.59 -5.08
CA PRO A 349 -17.77 -25.71 -4.60
C PRO A 349 -16.30 -25.49 -4.99
N ARG A 350 -15.36 -25.75 -4.07
CA ARG A 350 -13.92 -25.72 -4.37
C ARG A 350 -13.65 -26.68 -5.54
N PRO A 351 -12.89 -26.27 -6.57
CA PRO A 351 -12.39 -27.23 -7.54
C PRO A 351 -11.50 -28.22 -6.79
N GLU A 352 -11.85 -29.51 -6.85
CA GLU A 352 -11.01 -30.59 -6.35
C GLU A 352 -9.67 -30.50 -7.06
N HIS A 353 -8.58 -30.40 -6.29
CA HIS A 353 -7.25 -30.64 -6.83
C HIS A 353 -7.19 -32.10 -7.28
N GLY A 354 -7.07 -32.34 -8.58
CA GLY A 354 -6.87 -33.69 -9.10
C GLY A 354 -7.08 -33.81 -10.61
N ALA A 355 -6.04 -33.50 -11.38
CA ALA A 355 -5.52 -34.37 -12.44
C ALA A 355 -4.40 -33.62 -13.19
N ASP A 356 -3.15 -33.94 -12.85
CA ASP A 356 -2.04 -33.88 -13.80
C ASP A 356 -2.35 -34.78 -15.00
N PRO A 357 -1.79 -34.44 -16.17
CA PRO A 357 -0.71 -35.28 -16.68
C PRO A 357 0.61 -34.52 -16.91
#